data_AF-A0A8H6V3U9-F1
#
_entry.id   AF-A0A8H6V3U9-F1
#
_cell.length_a   1.000
_cell.length_b   1.000
_cell.length_c   1.000
_cell.angle_alpha   90.00
_cell.angle_beta   90.00
_cell.angle_gamma   90.00
#
_symmetry.space_group_name_H-M   'P 1'
#
loop_
_entity.id
_entity.type
_entity.pdbx_description
1 polymer ?
#
loop_
_entity_poly.entity_id
_entity_poly.type
_entity_poly.pdbx_seq_one_letter_code
_entity_poly.pdbx_strand_id
1 'polypeptide(L)'
;MRLHAFPLLSLLGLVPSLVNASLSGSVGPLTSASAKAAKKTCNVLDYGAKADQKTDLGPPLAAAFAACKSGGLVYIPAGNYAMSTWVKLADGKAWALQIDGVIYRTGTGGGNMIMIERASDFELFSSTSSGAMQGLGYEFHVDNNWSGPRLLRLWDVSDFSVHDLILVDSPSFHFSLDTCSNGEVYNMAVRGGNHGGLDGIDVWSTNIWIHDVEVTNKDECVTVKSPAKNILVENIYCNLSGGCGMGSLGADTDISDITYKNIYTWKSNNMMLIKSNGGSGTVSNVVFENFIGHGNAYSLDIDSYWSSMSAVAGNGVELSNITVKNWKGTEENGAQRGPIKIICPDKAPCYDIFIEDFAMWTESGSKQWYSCESAYGSGFCLKSGSQHTSYAVTTTTVSSAPSGYSAAKMPLDLTTDFGITKSIPIPTIPTTFYPGATPYSALMSKQSTKAAKARAVDMSIETPAAAGQASPESAGPVPSGTPGPVPTGGNRPSRHHHGHHHSHHPHHSRTAA
;
A
#
# COMPACT_ATOMS: atom_id res chain seq x y z
N MET A 1 43.04 -49.31 -34.80
CA MET A 1 42.94 -48.55 -36.06
C MET A 1 41.48 -48.70 -36.51
N ARG A 2 40.54 -47.75 -36.38
CA ARG A 2 40.56 -46.28 -36.30
C ARG A 2 39.60 -45.82 -35.20
N LEU A 3 40.02 -44.83 -34.40
CA LEU A 3 39.15 -44.03 -33.54
C LEU A 3 38.45 -42.98 -34.41
N HIS A 4 37.13 -42.90 -34.37
CA HIS A 4 36.38 -41.76 -34.89
C HIS A 4 36.00 -40.86 -33.72
N ALA A 5 36.66 -39.71 -33.65
CA ALA A 5 36.32 -38.62 -32.76
C ALA A 5 35.03 -37.96 -33.27
N PHE A 6 33.99 -37.95 -32.45
CA PHE A 6 32.82 -37.08 -32.65
C PHE A 6 33.15 -35.68 -32.11
N PRO A 7 32.82 -34.61 -32.84
CA PRO A 7 33.02 -33.26 -32.36
C PRO A 7 31.99 -32.97 -31.26
N LEU A 8 32.49 -32.51 -30.12
CA LEU A 8 31.68 -31.99 -29.02
C LEU A 8 30.97 -30.73 -29.52
N LEU A 9 29.68 -30.83 -29.87
CA LEU A 9 28.84 -29.66 -30.12
C LEU A 9 28.69 -28.94 -28.79
N SER A 10 29.22 -27.73 -28.70
CA SER A 10 29.02 -26.81 -27.58
C SER A 10 27.54 -26.42 -27.51
N LEU A 11 26.78 -27.07 -26.63
CA LEU A 11 25.51 -26.53 -26.14
C LEU A 11 25.85 -25.29 -25.30
N LEU A 12 25.89 -24.11 -25.93
CA LEU A 12 25.57 -22.89 -25.22
C LEU A 12 24.06 -22.92 -24.98
N GLY A 13 23.65 -23.58 -23.90
CA GLY A 13 22.31 -23.38 -23.36
C GLY A 13 22.19 -21.91 -22.97
N LEU A 14 21.22 -21.20 -23.57
CA LEU A 14 20.72 -19.96 -22.99
C LEU A 14 20.24 -20.30 -21.58
N VAL A 15 21.03 -19.92 -20.58
CA VAL A 15 20.53 -19.84 -19.21
C VAL A 15 19.60 -18.64 -19.22
N PRO A 16 18.27 -18.79 -19.05
CA PRO A 16 17.43 -17.64 -18.80
C PRO A 16 18.00 -16.98 -17.55
N SER A 17 18.46 -15.74 -17.71
CA SER A 17 18.85 -14.88 -16.60
C SER A 17 17.67 -14.87 -15.64
N LEU A 18 17.79 -15.58 -14.52
CA LEU A 18 16.85 -15.44 -13.41
C LEU A 18 17.03 -13.99 -12.94
N VAL A 19 16.19 -13.10 -13.46
CA VAL A 19 16.05 -11.75 -12.95
C VAL A 19 15.41 -11.91 -11.58
N ASN A 20 16.22 -12.17 -10.57
CA ASN A 20 15.83 -11.96 -9.19
C ASN A 20 15.73 -10.44 -9.02
N ALA A 21 14.60 -9.86 -9.39
CA ALA A 21 14.23 -8.52 -8.97
C ALA A 21 14.03 -8.56 -7.45
N SER A 22 15.14 -8.40 -6.74
CA SER A 22 15.23 -8.35 -5.30
C SER A 22 15.42 -6.91 -4.84
N LEU A 23 15.22 -6.69 -3.55
CA LEU A 23 15.67 -5.50 -2.84
C LEU A 23 17.13 -5.19 -3.22
N SER A 24 17.45 -3.91 -3.37
CA SER A 24 18.81 -3.45 -3.70
C SER A 24 19.71 -3.33 -2.46
N GLY A 25 19.14 -3.46 -1.26
CA GLY A 25 19.86 -3.37 0.01
C GLY A 25 18.95 -3.70 1.21
N SER A 26 19.41 -3.35 2.42
CA SER A 26 18.58 -3.46 3.62
C SER A 26 17.37 -2.52 3.55
N VAL A 27 16.28 -2.95 4.17
CA VAL A 27 15.09 -2.15 4.43
C VAL A 27 14.87 -2.04 5.94
N GLY A 28 14.00 -1.12 6.37
CA GLY A 28 13.65 -0.94 7.77
C GLY A 28 14.43 0.19 8.47
N PRO A 29 14.06 0.50 9.72
CA PRO A 29 14.72 1.53 10.52
C PRO A 29 16.15 1.15 10.91
N LEU A 30 17.01 2.16 11.04
CA LEU A 30 18.42 1.98 11.43
C LEU A 30 18.59 1.78 12.94
N THR A 31 17.67 2.32 13.73
CA THR A 31 17.65 2.17 15.19
C THR A 31 16.30 1.63 15.67
N SER A 32 16.31 0.77 16.69
CA SER A 32 15.09 0.15 17.19
C SER A 32 14.18 1.15 17.92
N ALA A 33 12.86 0.93 17.87
CA ALA A 33 11.89 1.65 18.71
C ALA A 33 12.31 1.77 20.18
N SER A 34 12.91 0.73 20.78
CA SER A 34 13.38 0.79 22.16
C SER A 34 14.60 1.66 22.40
N ALA A 35 15.54 1.74 21.46
CA ALA A 35 16.65 2.67 21.56
C ALA A 35 16.13 4.12 21.48
N LYS A 36 15.15 4.36 20.61
CA LYS A 36 14.47 5.66 20.46
C LYS A 36 13.71 6.04 21.74
N ALA A 37 12.93 5.11 22.29
CA ALA A 37 12.22 5.28 23.56
C ALA A 37 13.16 5.53 24.75
N ALA A 38 14.27 4.78 24.85
CA ALA A 38 15.26 4.95 25.91
C ALA A 38 15.90 6.35 25.90
N LYS A 39 15.95 7.01 24.72
CA LYS A 39 16.37 8.40 24.61
C LYS A 39 15.27 9.34 25.10
N LYS A 40 14.05 9.18 24.61
CA LYS A 40 12.88 9.97 25.04
C LYS A 40 11.58 9.33 24.55
N THR A 41 10.59 9.24 25.43
CA THR A 41 9.20 8.93 25.07
C THR A 41 8.34 10.17 25.26
N CYS A 42 7.56 10.53 24.24
CA CYS A 42 6.59 11.62 24.27
C CYS A 42 5.19 11.01 24.18
N ASN A 43 4.59 10.74 25.34
CA ASN A 43 3.22 10.24 25.42
C ASN A 43 2.26 11.39 25.11
N VAL A 44 1.37 11.23 24.12
CA VAL A 44 0.43 12.29 23.70
C VAL A 44 -0.48 12.80 24.83
N LEU A 45 -0.72 11.98 25.88
CA LEU A 45 -1.47 12.40 27.06
C LEU A 45 -0.78 13.54 27.83
N ASP A 46 0.56 13.54 27.86
CA ASP A 46 1.36 14.62 28.48
C ASP A 46 1.30 15.94 27.70
N TYR A 47 0.81 15.88 26.46
CA TYR A 47 0.62 17.03 25.56
C TYR A 47 -0.86 17.38 25.39
N GLY A 48 -1.75 16.85 26.25
CA GLY A 48 -3.15 17.22 26.32
C GLY A 48 -4.12 16.33 25.53
N ALA A 49 -3.66 15.21 24.97
CA ALA A 49 -4.58 14.23 24.39
C ALA A 49 -5.48 13.60 25.45
N LYS A 50 -6.68 13.18 25.05
CA LYS A 50 -7.60 12.42 25.89
C LYS A 50 -8.17 11.25 25.11
N ALA A 51 -8.15 10.07 25.72
CA ALA A 51 -8.77 8.86 25.20
C ALA A 51 -10.29 8.85 25.44
N ASP A 52 -10.98 9.91 25.03
CA ASP A 52 -12.42 10.12 25.26
C ASP A 52 -13.25 10.11 23.96
N GLN A 53 -12.60 9.84 22.82
CA GLN A 53 -13.16 9.88 21.46
C GLN A 53 -13.89 11.20 21.14
N LYS A 54 -13.50 12.31 21.78
CA LYS A 54 -14.12 13.63 21.62
C LYS A 54 -13.09 14.75 21.48
N THR A 55 -12.06 14.74 22.31
CA THR A 55 -10.99 15.73 22.31
C THR A 55 -10.07 15.45 21.12
N ASP A 56 -9.75 16.50 20.35
CA ASP A 56 -8.91 16.39 19.14
C ASP A 56 -7.47 15.98 19.47
N LEU A 57 -7.04 14.87 18.89
CA LEU A 57 -5.69 14.31 18.98
C LEU A 57 -4.65 15.08 18.15
N GLY A 58 -5.07 15.81 17.11
CA GLY A 58 -4.17 16.47 16.18
C GLY A 58 -3.11 17.36 16.84
N PRO A 59 -3.51 18.38 17.64
CA PRO A 59 -2.55 19.27 18.31
C PRO A 59 -1.64 18.55 19.33
N PRO A 60 -2.14 17.68 20.23
CA PRO A 60 -1.28 16.89 21.11
C PRO A 60 -0.28 16.00 20.38
N LEU A 61 -0.68 15.36 19.28
CA LEU A 61 0.20 14.52 18.46
C LEU A 61 1.32 15.34 17.82
N ALA A 62 0.99 16.52 17.26
CA ALA A 62 1.98 17.41 16.68
C ALA A 62 2.97 17.94 17.74
N ALA A 63 2.51 18.24 18.95
CA ALA A 63 3.35 18.70 20.05
C ALA A 63 4.28 17.59 20.57
N ALA A 64 3.76 16.37 20.75
CA ALA A 64 4.56 15.20 21.12
C ALA A 64 5.63 14.88 20.07
N PHE A 65 5.27 14.96 18.78
CA PHE A 65 6.22 14.84 17.68
C PHE A 65 7.30 15.91 17.74
N ALA A 66 6.95 17.19 17.89
CA ALA A 66 7.94 18.27 17.97
C ALA A 66 8.97 18.03 19.10
N ALA A 67 8.54 17.42 20.20
CA ALA A 67 9.39 17.09 21.34
C ALA A 67 10.25 15.82 21.16
N CYS A 68 9.87 14.89 20.28
CA CYS A 68 10.53 13.59 20.09
C CYS A 68 11.09 13.33 18.69
N LYS A 69 10.89 14.23 17.71
CA LYS A 69 11.30 14.02 16.32
C LYS A 69 12.80 13.81 16.10
N SER A 70 13.65 14.08 17.10
CA SER A 70 15.11 13.95 17.03
C SER A 70 15.62 12.83 17.94
N GLY A 71 15.32 11.58 17.60
CA GLY A 71 15.80 10.41 18.33
C GLY A 71 14.80 9.75 19.29
N GLY A 72 13.58 10.27 19.43
CA GLY A 72 12.61 9.82 20.44
C GLY A 72 11.44 9.01 19.86
N LEU A 73 10.62 8.47 20.75
CA LEU A 73 9.38 7.75 20.42
C LEU A 73 8.17 8.60 20.81
N VAL A 74 7.25 8.81 19.86
CA VAL A 74 5.92 9.35 20.12
C VAL A 74 4.99 8.19 20.43
N TYR A 75 4.27 8.27 21.55
CA TYR A 75 3.42 7.19 22.03
C TYR A 75 1.96 7.63 22.10
N ILE A 76 1.08 6.88 21.43
CA ILE A 76 -0.39 6.95 21.56
C ILE A 76 -0.84 5.70 22.34
N PRO A 77 -1.13 5.82 23.64
CA PRO A 77 -1.55 4.69 24.47
C PRO A 77 -2.89 4.08 24.03
N ALA A 78 -3.17 2.87 24.51
CA ALA A 78 -4.48 2.25 24.33
C ALA A 78 -5.63 3.18 24.77
N GLY A 79 -6.68 3.23 23.95
CA GLY A 79 -7.81 4.15 24.13
C GLY A 79 -8.40 4.60 22.79
N ASN A 80 -9.54 5.29 22.84
CA ASN A 80 -10.20 5.83 21.65
C ASN A 80 -9.96 7.34 21.57
N TYR A 81 -9.42 7.82 20.46
CA TYR A 81 -9.08 9.22 20.26
C TYR A 81 -9.86 9.78 19.08
N ALA A 82 -10.41 10.99 19.20
CA ALA A 82 -10.95 11.71 18.06
C ALA A 82 -9.84 12.48 17.35
N MET A 83 -9.92 12.61 16.04
CA MET A 83 -9.00 13.45 15.27
C MET A 83 -9.79 14.33 14.30
N SER A 84 -9.79 15.64 14.58
CA SER A 84 -10.40 16.65 13.71
C SER A 84 -9.40 17.51 12.97
N THR A 85 -8.17 17.61 13.47
CA THR A 85 -7.08 18.35 12.81
C THR A 85 -6.01 17.39 12.28
N TRP A 86 -5.74 17.49 10.98
CA TRP A 86 -4.71 16.69 10.30
C TRP A 86 -3.30 17.11 10.70
N VAL A 87 -2.37 16.17 10.74
CA VAL A 87 -0.97 16.44 11.10
C VAL A 87 -0.02 16.16 9.95
N LYS A 88 0.97 17.05 9.81
CA LYS A 88 2.18 16.83 9.01
C LYS A 88 3.36 16.75 9.95
N LEU A 89 3.93 15.55 10.07
CA LEU A 89 5.05 15.25 10.95
C LEU A 89 6.33 15.23 10.12
N ALA A 90 6.95 16.41 10.01
CA ALA A 90 8.05 16.65 9.08
C ALA A 90 9.44 16.68 9.74
N ASP A 91 10.45 16.28 8.97
CA ASP A 91 11.88 16.43 9.29
C ASP A 91 12.31 15.67 10.56
N GLY A 92 11.70 14.50 10.79
CA GLY A 92 12.04 13.61 11.89
C GLY A 92 13.24 12.71 11.58
N LYS A 93 14.10 12.47 12.57
CA LYS A 93 15.31 11.64 12.44
C LYS A 93 15.43 10.69 13.62
N ALA A 94 15.64 9.40 13.32
CA ALA A 94 15.77 8.34 14.33
C ALA A 94 14.59 8.34 15.31
N TRP A 95 13.36 8.38 14.79
CA TRP A 95 12.16 8.51 15.62
C TRP A 95 11.14 7.41 15.32
N ALA A 96 10.17 7.25 16.22
CA ALA A 96 9.11 6.26 16.05
C ALA A 96 7.75 6.82 16.47
N LEU A 97 6.69 6.32 15.85
CA LEU A 97 5.31 6.54 16.24
C LEU A 97 4.68 5.21 16.62
N GLN A 98 4.46 5.00 17.92
CA GLN A 98 3.78 3.82 18.45
C GLN A 98 2.31 4.15 18.67
N ILE A 99 1.42 3.45 17.96
CA ILE A 99 -0.03 3.58 18.08
C ILE A 99 -0.59 2.29 18.69
N ASP A 100 -0.96 2.35 19.97
CA ASP A 100 -1.66 1.25 20.66
C ASP A 100 -3.15 1.54 20.89
N GLY A 101 -3.59 2.75 20.57
CA GLY A 101 -5.00 3.16 20.58
C GLY A 101 -5.68 3.07 19.22
N VAL A 102 -6.93 3.53 19.18
CA VAL A 102 -7.72 3.68 17.95
C VAL A 102 -7.98 5.16 17.70
N ILE A 103 -7.60 5.63 16.52
CA ILE A 103 -7.84 7.00 16.06
C ILE A 103 -9.11 7.02 15.21
N TYR A 104 -10.14 7.73 15.65
CA TYR A 104 -11.38 7.94 14.92
C TYR A 104 -11.37 9.29 14.23
N ARG A 105 -11.63 9.31 12.92
CA ARG A 105 -11.84 10.56 12.18
C ARG A 105 -13.08 11.27 12.71
N THR A 106 -12.93 12.55 13.05
CA THR A 106 -14.06 13.47 13.29
C THR A 106 -13.98 14.70 12.38
N GLY A 107 -12.79 15.00 11.83
CA GLY A 107 -12.60 16.08 10.87
C GLY A 107 -13.12 15.74 9.47
N THR A 108 -13.44 16.77 8.69
CA THR A 108 -14.03 16.64 7.35
C THR A 108 -13.17 17.25 6.23
N GLY A 109 -12.04 17.85 6.58
CA GLY A 109 -11.13 18.45 5.59
C GLY A 109 -10.51 17.39 4.68
N GLY A 110 -10.22 17.77 3.44
CA GLY A 110 -9.42 16.93 2.54
C GLY A 110 -7.95 16.82 2.98
N GLY A 111 -7.13 16.13 2.20
CA GLY A 111 -5.69 15.93 2.49
C GLY A 111 -5.40 14.54 3.03
N ASN A 112 -4.49 14.44 4.01
CA ASN A 112 -4.12 13.19 4.68
C ASN A 112 -4.29 13.41 6.18
N MET A 113 -4.93 12.49 6.90
CA MET A 113 -5.10 12.60 8.36
C MET A 113 -3.73 12.64 9.06
N ILE A 114 -2.86 11.69 8.73
CA ILE A 114 -1.47 11.66 9.16
C ILE A 114 -0.58 11.64 7.92
N MET A 115 0.32 12.62 7.82
CA MET A 115 1.38 12.65 6.82
C MET A 115 2.74 12.69 7.50
N ILE A 116 3.62 11.76 7.16
CA ILE A 116 5.03 11.75 7.55
C ILE A 116 5.85 12.26 6.36
N GLU A 117 6.71 13.25 6.59
CA GLU A 117 7.36 13.99 5.51
C GLU A 117 8.86 14.20 5.78
N ARG A 118 9.73 13.92 4.80
CA ARG A 118 11.18 14.14 4.90
C ARG A 118 11.80 13.53 6.16
N ALA A 119 11.44 12.29 6.46
CA ALA A 119 11.89 11.60 7.67
C ALA A 119 12.92 10.51 7.35
N SER A 120 13.81 10.21 8.29
CA SER A 120 14.82 9.15 8.15
C SER A 120 14.94 8.33 9.42
N ASP A 121 15.19 7.03 9.32
CA ASP A 121 15.23 6.10 10.47
C ASP A 121 13.92 6.18 11.27
N PHE A 122 12.83 5.74 10.62
CA PHE A 122 11.46 5.90 11.10
C PHE A 122 10.77 4.55 11.34
N GLU A 123 10.01 4.42 12.43
CA GLU A 123 9.21 3.21 12.69
C GLU A 123 7.79 3.62 13.10
N LEU A 124 6.77 3.12 12.39
CA LEU A 124 5.36 3.29 12.71
C LEU A 124 4.75 1.92 13.01
N PHE A 125 4.30 1.71 14.25
CA PHE A 125 3.87 0.39 14.67
C PHE A 125 2.82 0.39 15.78
N SER A 126 2.20 -0.76 16.00
CA SER A 126 1.50 -1.08 17.25
C SER A 126 2.24 -2.17 18.01
N SER A 127 2.43 -1.98 19.31
CA SER A 127 3.00 -3.05 20.16
C SER A 127 2.01 -4.18 20.43
N THR A 128 0.72 -3.91 20.25
CA THR A 128 -0.38 -4.85 20.53
C THR A 128 -0.95 -5.49 19.27
N SER A 129 -0.40 -5.17 18.08
CA SER A 129 -0.98 -5.55 16.79
C SER A 129 -2.47 -5.17 16.64
N SER A 130 -2.91 -4.16 17.39
CA SER A 130 -4.32 -3.75 17.50
C SER A 130 -4.52 -2.24 17.35
N GLY A 131 -3.44 -1.47 17.21
CA GLY A 131 -3.50 -0.05 16.88
C GLY A 131 -4.18 0.16 15.53
N ALA A 132 -5.12 1.12 15.49
CA ALA A 132 -5.95 1.30 14.30
C ALA A 132 -6.26 2.76 13.99
N MET A 133 -6.49 3.04 12.70
CA MET A 133 -7.11 4.28 12.21
C MET A 133 -8.47 3.95 11.61
N GLN A 134 -9.54 4.39 12.27
CA GLN A 134 -10.91 4.31 11.80
C GLN A 134 -11.29 5.60 11.06
N GLY A 135 -11.31 5.52 9.74
CA GLY A 135 -11.58 6.65 8.85
C GLY A 135 -13.03 7.08 8.76
N LEU A 136 -13.99 6.21 9.11
CA LEU A 136 -15.44 6.47 8.99
C LEU A 136 -15.80 7.05 7.60
N GLY A 137 -15.24 6.47 6.54
CA GLY A 137 -15.41 6.84 5.15
C GLY A 137 -16.86 6.75 4.69
N TYR A 138 -17.62 5.79 5.21
CA TYR A 138 -19.05 5.65 4.92
C TYR A 138 -19.86 6.94 5.16
N GLU A 139 -19.43 7.82 6.09
CA GLU A 139 -20.10 9.11 6.34
C GLU A 139 -19.97 10.08 5.16
N PHE A 140 -18.94 9.92 4.33
CA PHE A 140 -18.81 10.61 3.05
C PHE A 140 -19.54 9.84 1.94
N HIS A 141 -19.34 8.52 1.89
CA HIS A 141 -19.77 7.70 0.76
C HIS A 141 -21.30 7.56 0.67
N VAL A 142 -22.02 7.63 1.79
CA VAL A 142 -23.50 7.61 1.82
C VAL A 142 -24.13 8.73 0.97
N ASP A 143 -23.41 9.86 0.83
CA ASP A 143 -23.82 11.01 0.04
C ASP A 143 -23.11 11.07 -1.33
N ASN A 144 -22.49 9.97 -1.78
CA ASN A 144 -21.69 9.88 -3.00
C ASN A 144 -20.55 10.91 -3.03
N ASN A 145 -20.00 11.24 -1.85
CA ASN A 145 -18.86 12.13 -1.70
C ASN A 145 -17.58 11.31 -1.56
N TRP A 146 -16.64 11.52 -2.48
CA TRP A 146 -15.37 10.79 -2.55
C TRP A 146 -14.15 11.70 -2.33
N SER A 147 -14.38 12.93 -1.85
CA SER A 147 -13.32 13.94 -1.65
C SER A 147 -12.82 14.04 -0.20
N GLY A 148 -13.07 13.01 0.61
CA GLY A 148 -12.61 12.97 2.00
C GLY A 148 -11.08 12.81 2.10
N PRO A 149 -10.53 12.86 3.32
CA PRO A 149 -9.10 12.69 3.54
C PRO A 149 -8.65 11.25 3.27
N ARG A 150 -7.35 11.10 2.96
CA ARG A 150 -6.63 9.82 3.02
C ARG A 150 -6.21 9.57 4.46
N LEU A 151 -6.00 8.32 4.87
CA LEU A 151 -5.57 8.03 6.25
C LEU A 151 -4.10 8.34 6.46
N LEU A 152 -3.22 7.67 5.69
CA LEU A 152 -1.78 7.70 5.91
C LEU A 152 -1.03 8.00 4.61
N ARG A 153 -0.07 8.93 4.68
CA ARG A 153 0.90 9.15 3.61
C ARG A 153 2.30 9.28 4.19
N LEU A 154 3.24 8.54 3.63
CA LEU A 154 4.67 8.81 3.79
C LEU A 154 5.14 9.52 2.51
N TRP A 155 5.88 10.61 2.66
CA TRP A 155 6.50 11.34 1.56
C TRP A 155 7.96 11.63 1.85
N ASP A 156 8.86 11.20 0.97
CA ASP A 156 10.31 11.40 1.12
C ASP A 156 10.82 10.83 2.45
N VAL A 157 10.47 9.57 2.74
CA VAL A 157 10.88 8.87 3.97
C VAL A 157 11.90 7.78 3.63
N SER A 158 13.03 7.76 4.35
CA SER A 158 14.08 6.76 4.19
C SER A 158 14.24 5.89 5.43
N ASP A 159 14.68 4.65 5.21
CA ASP A 159 15.07 3.70 6.26
C ASP A 159 13.96 3.55 7.30
N PHE A 160 12.87 2.89 6.88
CA PHE A 160 11.65 2.89 7.68
C PHE A 160 10.91 1.56 7.67
N SER A 161 10.06 1.39 8.69
CA SER A 161 9.03 0.35 8.66
C SER A 161 7.66 0.87 9.08
N VAL A 162 6.61 0.28 8.51
CA VAL A 162 5.21 0.45 8.91
C VAL A 162 4.59 -0.93 9.13
N HIS A 163 4.22 -1.28 10.35
CA HIS A 163 3.74 -2.63 10.62
C HIS A 163 2.83 -2.78 11.82
N ASP A 164 2.18 -3.93 11.95
CA ASP A 164 1.29 -4.27 13.07
C ASP A 164 0.15 -3.25 13.25
N LEU A 165 -0.34 -2.65 12.16
CA LEU A 165 -1.36 -1.61 12.17
C LEU A 165 -2.55 -1.94 11.28
N ILE A 166 -3.69 -1.36 11.64
CA ILE A 166 -4.97 -1.60 10.98
C ILE A 166 -5.51 -0.27 10.42
N LEU A 167 -5.81 -0.23 9.13
CA LEU A 167 -6.38 0.94 8.45
C LEU A 167 -7.79 0.61 7.97
N VAL A 168 -8.78 1.37 8.42
CA VAL A 168 -10.19 1.01 8.23
C VAL A 168 -10.96 2.17 7.65
N ASP A 169 -11.78 1.88 6.64
CA ASP A 169 -12.83 2.75 6.14
C ASP A 169 -12.31 4.13 5.77
N SER A 170 -11.25 4.19 4.96
CA SER A 170 -10.73 5.47 4.51
C SER A 170 -11.80 6.20 3.67
N PRO A 171 -12.01 7.51 3.87
CA PRO A 171 -12.82 8.32 2.95
C PRO A 171 -12.28 8.34 1.52
N SER A 172 -10.98 8.11 1.32
CA SER A 172 -10.30 7.96 0.02
C SER A 172 -9.23 6.86 0.14
N PHE A 173 -7.95 7.13 -0.13
CA PHE A 173 -6.87 6.13 -0.04
C PHE A 173 -6.50 5.80 1.40
N HIS A 174 -6.14 4.55 1.67
CA HIS A 174 -5.72 4.11 3.01
C HIS A 174 -4.26 4.47 3.25
N PHE A 175 -3.35 4.04 2.36
CA PHE A 175 -1.91 4.25 2.55
C PHE A 175 -1.19 4.54 1.23
N SER A 176 -0.42 5.62 1.20
CA SER A 176 0.49 5.94 0.09
C SER A 176 1.94 6.09 0.53
N LEU A 177 2.85 5.49 -0.24
CA LEU A 177 4.30 5.59 -0.13
C LEU A 177 4.82 6.41 -1.32
N ASP A 178 5.11 7.68 -1.05
CA ASP A 178 5.51 8.66 -2.06
C ASP A 178 7.01 8.95 -1.98
N THR A 179 7.76 8.54 -3.01
CA THR A 179 9.19 8.88 -3.14
C THR A 179 9.99 8.44 -1.90
N CYS A 180 9.64 7.28 -1.33
CA CYS A 180 10.31 6.73 -0.16
C CYS A 180 11.48 5.81 -0.55
N SER A 181 12.32 5.46 0.42
CA SER A 181 13.40 4.49 0.20
C SER A 181 13.71 3.59 1.41
N ASN A 182 14.24 2.39 1.15
CA ASN A 182 14.67 1.42 2.17
C ASN A 182 13.56 1.07 3.18
N GLY A 183 12.37 0.78 2.66
CA GLY A 183 11.15 0.65 3.45
C GLY A 183 10.66 -0.79 3.59
N GLU A 184 10.11 -1.14 4.76
CA GLU A 184 9.45 -2.43 5.00
C GLU A 184 8.01 -2.21 5.50
N VAL A 185 7.02 -2.83 4.86
CA VAL A 185 5.61 -2.73 5.23
C VAL A 185 5.03 -4.12 5.42
N TYR A 186 4.56 -4.43 6.63
CA TYR A 186 4.10 -5.79 6.92
C TYR A 186 3.13 -5.92 8.09
N ASN A 187 2.51 -7.10 8.20
CA ASN A 187 1.54 -7.39 9.26
C ASN A 187 0.46 -6.30 9.33
N MET A 188 -0.20 -6.02 8.20
CA MET A 188 -1.25 -5.01 8.13
C MET A 188 -2.58 -5.63 7.70
N ALA A 189 -3.66 -5.04 8.20
CA ALA A 189 -5.01 -5.26 7.68
C ALA A 189 -5.58 -3.92 7.21
N VAL A 190 -5.94 -3.85 5.93
CA VAL A 190 -6.58 -2.70 5.31
C VAL A 190 -8.00 -3.10 4.92
N ARG A 191 -9.00 -2.37 5.40
CA ARG A 191 -10.42 -2.69 5.12
C ARG A 191 -11.24 -1.45 4.82
N GLY A 192 -11.50 -1.22 3.56
CA GLY A 192 -12.32 -0.13 3.03
C GLY A 192 -13.69 -0.58 2.51
N GLY A 193 -14.44 0.40 2.00
CA GLY A 193 -15.73 0.19 1.36
C GLY A 193 -15.64 -0.45 -0.03
N ASN A 194 -16.78 -0.91 -0.54
CA ASN A 194 -16.89 -1.57 -1.84
C ASN A 194 -17.08 -0.57 -2.99
N HIS A 195 -16.09 0.30 -3.23
CA HIS A 195 -16.08 1.26 -4.34
C HIS A 195 -14.66 1.58 -4.82
N GLY A 196 -14.52 2.04 -6.07
CA GLY A 196 -13.26 2.54 -6.62
C GLY A 196 -12.79 3.83 -5.91
N GLY A 197 -11.50 4.15 -6.01
CA GLY A 197 -10.87 5.30 -5.34
C GLY A 197 -10.66 5.13 -3.83
N LEU A 198 -10.81 3.90 -3.32
CA LEU A 198 -10.59 3.49 -1.93
C LEU A 198 -9.33 2.62 -1.80
N ASP A 199 -8.28 3.05 -2.48
CA ASP A 199 -7.00 2.36 -2.68
C ASP A 199 -6.43 1.86 -1.35
N GLY A 200 -5.90 0.64 -1.34
CA GLY A 200 -5.26 0.01 -0.20
C GLY A 200 -3.88 0.60 0.02
N ILE A 201 -2.89 0.06 -0.69
CA ILE A 201 -1.50 0.54 -0.65
C ILE A 201 -1.06 0.96 -2.05
N ASP A 202 -0.71 2.22 -2.20
CA ASP A 202 -0.02 2.75 -3.38
C ASP A 202 1.46 3.00 -3.08
N VAL A 203 2.35 2.62 -4.00
CA VAL A 203 3.80 2.80 -3.82
C VAL A 203 4.50 3.28 -5.09
N TRP A 204 5.22 4.38 -5.03
CA TRP A 204 6.18 4.82 -6.05
C TRP A 204 7.46 5.25 -5.35
N SER A 205 8.42 4.34 -5.28
CA SER A 205 9.53 4.40 -4.32
C SER A 205 10.66 3.46 -4.74
N THR A 206 11.78 3.49 -4.02
CA THR A 206 12.95 2.67 -4.32
C THR A 206 13.31 1.75 -3.16
N ASN A 207 13.62 0.48 -3.43
CA ASN A 207 14.04 -0.48 -2.39
C ASN A 207 12.99 -0.64 -1.27
N ILE A 208 11.81 -1.13 -1.65
CA ILE A 208 10.67 -1.33 -0.74
C ILE A 208 10.28 -2.80 -0.69
N TRP A 209 10.08 -3.32 0.52
CA TRP A 209 9.50 -4.64 0.76
C TRP A 209 8.11 -4.50 1.37
N ILE A 210 7.10 -5.05 0.70
CA ILE A 210 5.72 -5.10 1.21
C ILE A 210 5.32 -6.56 1.33
N HIS A 211 5.03 -7.03 2.54
CA HIS A 211 4.65 -8.42 2.70
C HIS A 211 3.66 -8.67 3.83
N ASP A 212 2.93 -9.79 3.77
CA ASP A 212 2.01 -10.19 4.85
C ASP A 212 0.95 -9.09 5.13
N VAL A 213 0.24 -8.69 4.07
CA VAL A 213 -0.81 -7.66 4.11
C VAL A 213 -2.13 -8.23 3.56
N GLU A 214 -3.23 -8.00 4.27
CA GLU A 214 -4.58 -8.23 3.78
C GLU A 214 -5.22 -6.90 3.38
N VAL A 215 -5.85 -6.86 2.20
CA VAL A 215 -6.62 -5.70 1.71
C VAL A 215 -8.02 -6.14 1.28
N THR A 216 -9.02 -5.45 1.82
CA THR A 216 -10.42 -5.49 1.36
C THR A 216 -10.85 -4.10 0.93
N ASN A 217 -11.33 -3.93 -0.29
CA ASN A 217 -11.84 -2.67 -0.87
C ASN A 217 -12.48 -2.97 -2.25
N LYS A 218 -12.53 -1.99 -3.18
CA LYS A 218 -12.86 -2.27 -4.59
C LYS A 218 -11.97 -1.54 -5.60
N ASP A 219 -10.79 -1.12 -5.14
CA ASP A 219 -9.72 -0.52 -5.93
C ASP A 219 -8.38 -1.17 -5.60
N GLU A 220 -7.26 -0.49 -5.80
CA GLU A 220 -5.91 -1.01 -5.61
C GLU A 220 -5.75 -1.85 -4.34
N CYS A 221 -5.24 -3.07 -4.47
CA CYS A 221 -4.80 -3.90 -3.35
C CYS A 221 -3.43 -3.39 -2.86
N VAL A 222 -2.36 -3.81 -3.55
CA VAL A 222 -1.02 -3.23 -3.46
C VAL A 222 -0.57 -2.88 -4.87
N THR A 223 -0.45 -1.60 -5.18
CA THR A 223 -0.21 -1.12 -6.55
C THR A 223 1.06 -0.26 -6.65
N VAL A 224 1.93 -0.64 -7.57
CA VAL A 224 3.13 0.13 -7.92
C VAL A 224 2.76 1.25 -8.89
N LYS A 225 3.11 2.49 -8.56
CA LYS A 225 3.03 3.65 -9.46
C LYS A 225 4.44 4.09 -9.89
N SER A 226 4.52 5.06 -10.80
CA SER A 226 5.79 5.54 -11.36
C SER A 226 6.25 6.86 -10.71
N PRO A 227 7.57 7.10 -10.53
CA PRO A 227 8.67 6.16 -10.76
C PRO A 227 8.86 5.16 -9.61
N ALA A 228 9.37 3.96 -9.91
CA ALA A 228 9.60 2.94 -8.89
C ALA A 228 10.74 1.99 -9.26
N LYS A 229 11.50 1.54 -8.26
CA LYS A 229 12.62 0.63 -8.52
C LYS A 229 12.90 -0.32 -7.36
N ASN A 230 13.28 -1.58 -7.64
CA ASN A 230 13.64 -2.56 -6.62
C ASN A 230 12.52 -2.73 -5.57
N ILE A 231 11.31 -3.06 -6.01
CA ILE A 231 10.17 -3.32 -5.10
C ILE A 231 9.85 -4.81 -5.08
N LEU A 232 9.79 -5.37 -3.88
CA LEU A 232 9.34 -6.73 -3.62
C LEU A 232 8.00 -6.68 -2.90
N VAL A 233 6.97 -7.25 -3.51
CA VAL A 233 5.63 -7.42 -2.93
C VAL A 233 5.34 -8.90 -2.79
N GLU A 234 5.10 -9.40 -1.57
CA GLU A 234 4.85 -10.84 -1.42
C GLU A 234 3.94 -11.24 -0.26
N ASN A 235 3.31 -12.42 -0.35
CA ASN A 235 2.32 -12.87 0.65
C ASN A 235 1.21 -11.84 0.85
N ILE A 236 0.52 -11.48 -0.24
CA ILE A 236 -0.57 -10.51 -0.21
C ILE A 236 -1.90 -11.22 -0.37
N TYR A 237 -2.85 -10.82 0.48
CA TYR A 237 -4.22 -11.32 0.45
C TYR A 237 -5.18 -10.21 0.02
N CYS A 238 -5.55 -10.20 -1.26
CA CYS A 238 -6.58 -9.31 -1.78
C CYS A 238 -7.95 -9.99 -1.61
N ASN A 239 -8.65 -9.68 -0.53
CA ASN A 239 -9.86 -10.36 -0.07
C ASN A 239 -11.10 -9.49 -0.34
N LEU A 240 -11.75 -9.68 -1.50
CA LEU A 240 -12.69 -8.71 -2.09
C LEU A 240 -12.01 -7.35 -2.28
N SER A 241 -11.26 -7.18 -3.37
CA SER A 241 -10.50 -5.96 -3.68
C SER A 241 -10.71 -5.54 -5.14
N GLY A 242 -10.07 -4.47 -5.60
CA GLY A 242 -9.78 -4.30 -7.02
C GLY A 242 -8.72 -5.29 -7.50
N GLY A 243 -7.73 -5.60 -6.65
CA GLY A 243 -6.59 -6.46 -6.99
C GLY A 243 -5.29 -5.68 -7.08
N CYS A 244 -4.15 -6.37 -7.20
CA CYS A 244 -2.86 -5.73 -7.38
C CYS A 244 -2.73 -5.11 -8.77
N GLY A 245 -1.86 -4.11 -8.91
CA GLY A 245 -1.66 -3.47 -10.20
C GLY A 245 -0.36 -2.70 -10.35
N MET A 246 -0.19 -2.14 -11.54
CA MET A 246 0.84 -1.18 -11.89
C MET A 246 0.23 -0.03 -12.71
N GLY A 247 0.39 1.20 -12.23
CA GLY A 247 -0.08 2.43 -12.89
C GLY A 247 -1.16 3.22 -12.13
N SER A 248 -1.96 4.03 -12.81
CA SER A 248 -1.93 4.30 -14.26
C SER A 248 -0.60 4.90 -14.75
N LEU A 249 -0.10 4.41 -15.88
CA LEU A 249 1.18 4.82 -16.47
C LEU A 249 1.01 5.85 -17.59
N GLY A 250 2.02 6.70 -17.76
CA GLY A 250 2.02 7.84 -18.68
C GLY A 250 3.37 8.57 -18.68
N ALA A 251 3.61 9.43 -19.68
CA ALA A 251 4.93 9.97 -20.04
C ALA A 251 5.70 10.60 -18.87
N ASP A 252 6.98 10.34 -18.56
CA ASP A 252 7.99 9.39 -19.08
C ASP A 252 8.27 8.35 -17.98
N THR A 253 7.43 7.31 -17.92
CA THR A 253 7.42 6.28 -16.87
C THR A 253 8.81 5.64 -16.69
N ASP A 254 9.28 5.49 -15.46
CA ASP A 254 10.48 4.70 -15.16
C ASP A 254 10.19 3.76 -13.99
N ILE A 255 9.86 2.51 -14.34
CA ILE A 255 9.66 1.41 -13.39
C ILE A 255 10.61 0.27 -13.76
N SER A 256 11.44 -0.18 -12.82
CA SER A 256 12.29 -1.36 -13.03
C SER A 256 12.41 -2.25 -11.80
N ASP A 257 12.71 -3.52 -12.02
CA ASP A 257 13.10 -4.46 -10.97
C ASP A 257 11.99 -4.64 -9.92
N ILE A 258 10.82 -5.09 -10.38
CA ILE A 258 9.62 -5.27 -9.57
C ILE A 258 9.27 -6.76 -9.49
N THR A 259 9.07 -7.28 -8.28
CA THR A 259 8.58 -8.64 -8.06
C THR A 259 7.28 -8.62 -7.27
N TYR A 260 6.25 -9.27 -7.79
CA TYR A 260 5.12 -9.74 -7.00
C TYR A 260 5.17 -11.26 -6.88
N LYS A 261 5.10 -11.77 -5.65
CA LYS A 261 5.23 -13.20 -5.35
C LYS A 261 4.20 -13.66 -4.34
N ASN A 262 3.61 -14.84 -4.51
CA ASN A 262 2.66 -15.42 -3.54
C ASN A 262 1.48 -14.47 -3.29
N ILE A 263 0.73 -14.16 -4.34
CA ILE A 263 -0.42 -13.25 -4.28
C ILE A 263 -1.70 -14.08 -4.36
N TYR A 264 -2.54 -14.00 -3.33
CA TYR A 264 -3.86 -14.63 -3.32
C TYR A 264 -4.94 -13.57 -3.52
N THR A 265 -5.77 -13.76 -4.54
CA THR A 265 -6.80 -12.78 -4.94
C THR A 265 -8.17 -13.43 -5.03
N TRP A 266 -9.09 -12.99 -4.17
CA TRP A 266 -10.44 -13.50 -4.07
C TRP A 266 -11.46 -12.43 -4.46
N LYS A 267 -12.38 -12.78 -5.38
CA LYS A 267 -13.53 -11.97 -5.82
C LYS A 267 -13.18 -10.50 -6.10
N SER A 268 -12.07 -10.30 -6.80
CA SER A 268 -11.55 -8.97 -7.12
C SER A 268 -11.74 -8.62 -8.59
N ASN A 269 -11.41 -7.38 -8.98
CA ASN A 269 -11.53 -6.97 -10.38
C ASN A 269 -10.48 -7.68 -11.25
N ASN A 270 -9.25 -7.82 -10.77
CA ASN A 270 -8.16 -8.50 -11.46
C ASN A 270 -7.22 -9.21 -10.46
N MET A 271 -6.38 -10.15 -10.95
CA MET A 271 -5.25 -10.65 -10.16
C MET A 271 -4.04 -9.73 -10.31
N MET A 272 -3.75 -9.26 -11.53
CA MET A 272 -2.76 -8.22 -11.81
C MET A 272 -3.24 -7.38 -12.99
N LEU A 273 -3.21 -6.05 -12.84
CA LEU A 273 -3.53 -5.08 -13.89
C LEU A 273 -2.34 -4.15 -14.14
N ILE A 274 -1.75 -4.18 -15.33
CA ILE A 274 -0.88 -3.10 -15.81
C ILE A 274 -1.71 -2.18 -16.69
N LYS A 275 -1.88 -0.91 -16.30
CA LYS A 275 -2.79 0.02 -16.97
C LYS A 275 -2.08 1.27 -17.49
N SER A 276 -2.23 1.54 -18.79
CA SER A 276 -1.77 2.78 -19.43
C SER A 276 -2.74 3.19 -20.56
N ASN A 277 -2.59 4.42 -21.07
CA ASN A 277 -3.31 4.88 -22.26
C ASN A 277 -2.46 5.96 -22.95
N GLY A 278 -1.65 5.54 -23.93
CA GLY A 278 -0.61 6.38 -24.52
C GLY A 278 0.60 6.57 -23.59
N GLY A 279 1.21 7.75 -23.59
CA GLY A 279 2.41 8.05 -22.81
C GLY A 279 3.73 7.56 -23.43
N SER A 280 4.78 7.50 -22.62
CA SER A 280 6.17 7.14 -22.97
C SER A 280 6.92 6.66 -21.73
N GLY A 281 8.18 6.24 -21.90
CA GLY A 281 9.01 5.64 -20.85
C GLY A 281 8.91 4.12 -20.84
N THR A 282 9.44 3.48 -19.79
CA THR A 282 9.64 2.04 -19.70
C THR A 282 9.13 1.43 -18.40
N VAL A 283 8.57 0.23 -18.52
CA VAL A 283 8.48 -0.76 -17.45
C VAL A 283 9.36 -1.94 -17.84
N SER A 284 10.33 -2.29 -17.00
CA SER A 284 11.25 -3.38 -17.30
C SER A 284 11.56 -4.26 -16.09
N ASN A 285 12.01 -5.50 -16.34
CA ASN A 285 12.47 -6.43 -15.31
C ASN A 285 11.39 -6.69 -14.25
N VAL A 286 10.25 -7.22 -14.68
CA VAL A 286 9.10 -7.47 -13.80
C VAL A 286 8.84 -8.97 -13.68
N VAL A 287 8.59 -9.44 -12.46
CA VAL A 287 8.23 -10.82 -12.18
C VAL A 287 6.90 -10.87 -11.43
N PHE A 288 5.96 -11.67 -11.95
CA PHE A 288 4.70 -12.00 -11.31
C PHE A 288 4.63 -13.52 -11.11
N GLU A 289 5.02 -13.99 -9.93
CA GLU A 289 5.13 -15.43 -9.65
C GLU A 289 4.20 -15.91 -8.53
N ASN A 290 3.69 -17.14 -8.66
CA ASN A 290 2.86 -17.80 -7.66
C ASN A 290 1.59 -16.99 -7.32
N PHE A 291 0.70 -16.85 -8.29
CA PHE A 291 -0.60 -16.23 -8.05
C PHE A 291 -1.69 -17.29 -7.96
N ILE A 292 -2.62 -17.10 -7.02
CA ILE A 292 -3.84 -17.87 -6.92
C ILE A 292 -5.03 -16.92 -6.99
N GLY A 293 -5.96 -17.19 -7.90
CA GLY A 293 -7.17 -16.39 -8.09
C GLY A 293 -8.45 -17.23 -8.02
N HIS A 294 -9.52 -16.68 -7.45
CA HIS A 294 -10.86 -17.29 -7.49
C HIS A 294 -11.94 -16.20 -7.55
N GLY A 295 -12.95 -16.39 -8.41
CA GLY A 295 -14.10 -15.50 -8.54
C GLY A 295 -13.77 -14.08 -9.05
N ASN A 296 -12.58 -13.88 -9.63
CA ASN A 296 -12.15 -12.58 -10.13
C ASN A 296 -12.78 -12.29 -11.50
N ALA A 297 -12.95 -11.00 -11.84
CA ALA A 297 -13.47 -10.61 -13.14
C ALA A 297 -12.43 -10.76 -14.26
N TYR A 298 -11.17 -10.40 -13.99
CA TYR A 298 -10.00 -10.67 -14.83
C TYR A 298 -8.94 -11.44 -14.03
N SER A 299 -8.04 -12.10 -14.75
CA SER A 299 -6.85 -12.71 -14.16
C SER A 299 -5.62 -11.82 -14.46
N LEU A 300 -4.85 -12.12 -15.50
CA LEU A 300 -3.78 -11.25 -16.01
C LEU A 300 -4.36 -10.26 -17.03
N ASP A 301 -4.30 -8.97 -16.71
CA ASP A 301 -4.74 -7.89 -17.61
C ASP A 301 -3.61 -6.87 -17.81
N ILE A 302 -3.04 -6.83 -19.01
CA ILE A 302 -2.18 -5.74 -19.46
C ILE A 302 -3.02 -4.95 -20.46
N ASP A 303 -3.37 -3.72 -20.11
CA ASP A 303 -4.26 -2.86 -20.90
C ASP A 303 -3.61 -1.50 -21.15
N SER A 304 -3.09 -1.32 -22.35
CA SER A 304 -2.44 -0.08 -22.80
C SER A 304 -3.38 0.90 -23.48
N TYR A 305 -4.69 0.63 -23.45
CA TYR A 305 -5.76 1.51 -23.89
C TYR A 305 -6.82 1.63 -22.79
N TRP A 306 -6.38 1.68 -21.53
CA TRP A 306 -7.27 1.62 -20.37
C TRP A 306 -8.25 2.79 -20.39
N SER A 307 -9.54 2.48 -20.61
CA SER A 307 -10.57 3.47 -20.92
C SER A 307 -10.96 4.38 -19.75
N SER A 308 -10.65 3.97 -18.52
CA SER A 308 -10.94 4.75 -17.31
C SER A 308 -9.93 5.88 -17.06
N MET A 309 -8.86 5.98 -17.86
CA MET A 309 -7.97 7.14 -17.89
C MET A 309 -8.02 7.87 -19.23
N SER A 310 -7.83 9.18 -19.19
CA SER A 310 -7.60 9.97 -20.38
C SER A 310 -6.30 9.55 -21.08
N ALA A 311 -6.30 9.57 -22.41
CA ALA A 311 -5.09 9.32 -23.18
C ALA A 311 -4.00 10.38 -22.87
N VAL A 312 -2.78 9.89 -22.65
CA VAL A 312 -1.58 10.70 -22.46
C VAL A 312 -0.84 10.76 -23.79
N ALA A 313 -0.33 11.94 -24.16
CA ALA A 313 0.41 12.10 -25.40
C ALA A 313 1.67 11.22 -25.40
N GLY A 314 1.90 10.50 -26.50
CA GLY A 314 3.04 9.61 -26.69
C GLY A 314 2.65 8.34 -27.45
N ASN A 315 3.63 7.47 -27.71
CA ASN A 315 3.43 6.25 -28.48
C ASN A 315 2.91 5.06 -27.65
N GLY A 316 2.89 5.19 -26.33
CA GLY A 316 2.68 4.09 -25.39
C GLY A 316 3.90 3.92 -24.49
N VAL A 317 3.67 3.43 -23.28
CA VAL A 317 4.73 2.98 -22.38
C VAL A 317 5.30 1.65 -22.90
N GLU A 318 6.62 1.56 -23.02
CA GLU A 318 7.28 0.34 -23.46
C GLU A 318 7.36 -0.66 -22.30
N LEU A 319 6.76 -1.83 -22.48
CA LEU A 319 6.80 -2.92 -21.50
C LEU A 319 7.75 -4.01 -22.00
N SER A 320 8.80 -4.30 -21.24
CA SER A 320 9.79 -5.31 -21.60
C SER A 320 10.25 -6.19 -20.45
N ASN A 321 10.72 -7.39 -20.77
CA ASN A 321 11.26 -8.34 -19.80
C ASN A 321 10.31 -8.56 -18.60
N ILE A 322 9.09 -9.04 -18.91
CA ILE A 322 8.06 -9.34 -17.92
C ILE A 322 7.84 -10.85 -17.89
N THR A 323 8.02 -11.45 -16.73
CA THR A 323 7.80 -12.88 -16.51
C THR A 323 6.55 -13.10 -15.67
N VAL A 324 5.59 -13.83 -16.21
CA VAL A 324 4.39 -14.34 -15.52
C VAL A 324 4.58 -15.83 -15.32
N LYS A 325 4.58 -16.29 -14.07
CA LYS A 325 4.91 -17.70 -13.78
C LYS A 325 4.07 -18.33 -12.69
N ASN A 326 3.63 -19.56 -12.91
CA ASN A 326 2.93 -20.39 -11.92
C ASN A 326 1.66 -19.71 -11.37
N TRP A 327 0.70 -19.48 -12.26
CA TRP A 327 -0.61 -18.91 -11.92
C TRP A 327 -1.66 -20.02 -11.93
N LYS A 328 -2.51 -20.05 -10.89
CA LYS A 328 -3.51 -21.10 -10.71
C LYS A 328 -4.84 -20.54 -10.22
N GLY A 329 -5.90 -21.30 -10.44
CA GLY A 329 -7.23 -21.04 -9.90
C GLY A 329 -8.27 -20.79 -10.97
N THR A 330 -9.22 -19.93 -10.67
CA THR A 330 -10.43 -19.73 -11.47
C THR A 330 -10.86 -18.27 -11.58
N GLU A 331 -11.60 -17.94 -12.63
CA GLU A 331 -12.18 -16.61 -12.86
C GLU A 331 -13.69 -16.71 -13.15
N GLU A 332 -14.45 -15.66 -12.87
CA GLU A 332 -15.92 -15.70 -12.89
C GLU A 332 -16.47 -16.13 -14.26
N ASN A 333 -15.97 -15.53 -15.35
CA ASN A 333 -16.44 -15.81 -16.71
C ASN A 333 -15.34 -15.59 -17.77
N GLY A 334 -14.55 -16.63 -18.00
CA GLY A 334 -13.45 -16.64 -18.98
C GLY A 334 -13.92 -16.48 -20.44
N ALA A 335 -15.20 -16.71 -20.72
CA ALA A 335 -15.77 -16.48 -22.05
C ALA A 335 -16.05 -15.00 -22.34
N GLN A 336 -16.25 -14.19 -21.28
CA GLN A 336 -16.44 -12.73 -21.37
C GLN A 336 -15.12 -11.98 -21.14
N ARG A 337 -14.32 -12.43 -20.18
CA ARG A 337 -13.05 -11.84 -19.78
C ARG A 337 -12.06 -12.97 -19.60
N GLY A 338 -11.30 -13.26 -20.66
CA GLY A 338 -10.33 -14.34 -20.64
C GLY A 338 -9.20 -14.10 -19.64
N PRO A 339 -8.53 -15.15 -19.14
CA PRO A 339 -7.60 -15.02 -18.03
C PRO A 339 -6.23 -14.48 -18.48
N ILE A 340 -5.99 -14.43 -19.79
CA ILE A 340 -4.84 -13.78 -20.39
C ILE A 340 -5.38 -12.71 -21.34
N LYS A 341 -5.20 -11.44 -20.95
CA LYS A 341 -5.44 -10.27 -21.80
C LYS A 341 -4.16 -9.44 -21.80
N ILE A 342 -3.48 -9.38 -22.95
CA ILE A 342 -2.25 -8.62 -23.13
C ILE A 342 -2.41 -7.70 -24.33
N ILE A 343 -2.81 -6.47 -24.05
CA ILE A 343 -3.11 -5.45 -25.03
C ILE A 343 -2.03 -4.36 -24.93
N CYS A 344 -1.09 -4.42 -25.85
CA CYS A 344 0.06 -3.52 -25.92
C CYS A 344 -0.18 -2.39 -26.94
N PRO A 345 0.51 -1.25 -26.79
CA PRO A 345 0.32 -0.14 -27.70
C PRO A 345 0.98 -0.45 -29.06
N ASP A 346 0.28 -0.18 -30.16
CA ASP A 346 0.77 -0.52 -31.51
C ASP A 346 2.06 0.20 -31.89
N LYS A 347 2.27 1.39 -31.34
CA LYS A 347 3.46 2.22 -31.60
C LYS A 347 4.60 1.97 -30.60
N ALA A 348 4.38 1.15 -29.57
CA ALA A 348 5.41 0.66 -28.66
C ALA A 348 5.11 -0.80 -28.25
N PRO A 349 5.16 -1.76 -29.20
CA PRO A 349 4.81 -3.16 -28.92
C PRO A 349 5.60 -3.72 -27.72
N CYS A 350 4.93 -4.49 -26.86
CA CYS A 350 5.60 -5.16 -25.75
C CYS A 350 6.52 -6.26 -26.27
N TYR A 351 7.63 -6.51 -25.58
CA TYR A 351 8.56 -7.58 -25.96
C TYR A 351 9.22 -8.25 -24.76
N ASP A 352 9.83 -9.41 -24.96
CA ASP A 352 10.38 -10.24 -23.89
C ASP A 352 9.35 -10.49 -22.77
N ILE A 353 8.11 -10.80 -23.18
CA ILE A 353 7.05 -11.24 -22.27
C ILE A 353 7.07 -12.77 -22.20
N PHE A 354 7.21 -13.32 -21.01
CA PHE A 354 7.29 -14.77 -20.79
C PHE A 354 6.12 -15.21 -19.93
N ILE A 355 5.30 -16.15 -20.42
CA ILE A 355 4.18 -16.72 -19.66
C ILE A 355 4.39 -18.22 -19.53
N GLU A 356 4.71 -18.66 -18.31
CA GLU A 356 5.06 -20.03 -17.98
C GLU A 356 4.13 -20.59 -16.90
N ASP A 357 3.80 -21.88 -16.98
CA ASP A 357 3.02 -22.58 -15.93
C ASP A 357 1.71 -21.85 -15.54
N PHE A 358 0.99 -21.31 -16.51
CA PHE A 358 -0.27 -20.61 -16.31
C PHE A 358 -1.47 -21.54 -16.52
N ALA A 359 -2.24 -21.77 -15.46
CA ALA A 359 -3.38 -22.68 -15.46
C ALA A 359 -4.58 -22.04 -14.73
N MET A 360 -5.37 -21.25 -15.45
CA MET A 360 -6.64 -20.68 -14.97
C MET A 360 -7.82 -21.33 -15.69
N TRP A 361 -8.96 -21.44 -15.01
CA TRP A 361 -10.19 -21.94 -15.63
C TRP A 361 -11.43 -21.11 -15.28
N THR A 362 -12.34 -20.96 -16.23
CA THR A 362 -13.63 -20.30 -16.01
C THR A 362 -14.52 -21.04 -14.99
N GLU A 363 -15.18 -20.29 -14.11
CA GLU A 363 -16.18 -20.79 -13.16
C GLU A 363 -17.56 -20.98 -13.81
N SER A 364 -17.81 -20.25 -14.91
CA SER A 364 -19.04 -20.32 -15.69
C SER A 364 -18.79 -20.75 -17.14
N GLY A 365 -19.68 -21.60 -17.67
CA GLY A 365 -19.54 -22.13 -19.02
C GLY A 365 -18.45 -23.21 -19.14
N SER A 366 -17.98 -23.42 -20.38
CA SER A 366 -17.05 -24.51 -20.73
C SER A 366 -15.94 -24.08 -21.67
N LYS A 367 -15.74 -22.76 -21.84
CA LYS A 367 -14.71 -22.19 -22.69
C LYS A 367 -14.21 -20.85 -22.14
N GLN A 368 -12.98 -20.50 -22.49
CA GLN A 368 -12.36 -19.21 -22.25
C GLN A 368 -11.49 -18.81 -23.43
N TRP A 369 -10.95 -17.58 -23.42
CA TRP A 369 -10.10 -17.09 -24.50
C TRP A 369 -8.81 -16.46 -23.97
N TYR A 370 -7.74 -16.52 -24.76
CA TYR A 370 -6.52 -15.73 -24.51
C TYR A 370 -6.40 -14.68 -25.60
N SER A 371 -6.15 -13.43 -25.21
CA SER A 371 -6.15 -12.28 -26.12
C SER A 371 -4.81 -11.56 -26.06
N CYS A 372 -4.16 -11.41 -27.21
CA CYS A 372 -2.89 -10.69 -27.32
C CYS A 372 -2.95 -9.70 -28.50
N GLU A 373 -2.44 -8.49 -28.31
CA GLU A 373 -2.26 -7.44 -29.32
C GLU A 373 -0.88 -6.83 -29.16
N SER A 374 -0.14 -6.71 -30.28
CA SER A 374 1.18 -6.07 -30.33
C SER A 374 2.15 -6.53 -29.22
N ALA A 375 2.13 -7.82 -28.86
CA ALA A 375 2.87 -8.39 -27.74
C ALA A 375 3.77 -9.56 -28.19
N TYR A 376 5.05 -9.49 -27.81
CA TYR A 376 6.08 -10.43 -28.24
C TYR A 376 6.75 -11.15 -27.06
N GLY A 377 7.09 -12.42 -27.27
CA GLY A 377 7.79 -13.26 -26.31
C GLY A 377 7.42 -14.73 -26.46
N SER A 378 7.19 -15.45 -25.36
CA SER A 378 6.84 -16.88 -25.39
C SER A 378 5.70 -17.23 -24.43
N GLY A 379 4.82 -18.12 -24.89
CA GLY A 379 3.65 -18.60 -24.14
C GLY A 379 2.32 -18.13 -24.71
N PHE A 380 1.35 -19.05 -24.77
CA PHE A 380 -0.05 -18.76 -25.10
C PHE A 380 -0.27 -18.01 -26.42
N CYS A 381 -0.83 -16.80 -26.40
CA CYS A 381 -1.17 -16.01 -27.59
C CYS A 381 -0.05 -15.05 -28.04
N LEU A 382 1.09 -15.02 -27.34
CA LEU A 382 2.21 -14.15 -27.69
C LEU A 382 2.85 -14.57 -29.01
N LYS A 383 3.26 -13.59 -29.82
CA LYS A 383 4.07 -13.86 -31.02
C LYS A 383 5.55 -13.97 -30.66
N SER A 384 6.27 -14.83 -31.38
CA SER A 384 7.73 -14.89 -31.31
C SER A 384 8.36 -14.11 -32.46
N GLY A 385 9.65 -13.77 -32.32
CA GLY A 385 10.45 -13.11 -33.36
C GLY A 385 11.20 -11.89 -32.84
N SER A 386 12.13 -11.38 -33.65
CA SER A 386 12.99 -10.22 -33.31
C SER A 386 12.52 -8.90 -33.95
N GLN A 387 11.47 -8.93 -34.77
CA GLN A 387 10.85 -7.74 -35.34
C GLN A 387 9.50 -7.51 -34.66
N HIS A 388 9.44 -6.49 -33.81
CA HIS A 388 8.24 -6.17 -33.03
C HIS A 388 7.38 -5.16 -33.78
N THR A 389 6.53 -5.66 -34.69
CA THR A 389 5.56 -4.85 -35.44
C THR A 389 4.18 -4.92 -34.80
N SER A 390 3.38 -3.87 -34.91
CA SER A 390 1.99 -3.92 -34.46
C SER A 390 1.21 -5.07 -35.10
N TYR A 391 0.30 -5.68 -34.37
CA TYR A 391 -0.68 -6.60 -34.93
C TYR A 391 -1.98 -6.52 -34.15
N ALA A 392 -3.11 -6.52 -34.85
CA ALA A 392 -4.43 -6.46 -34.24
C ALA A 392 -4.65 -7.63 -33.26
N VAL A 393 -5.54 -7.42 -32.28
CA VAL A 393 -5.94 -8.45 -31.31
C VAL A 393 -6.12 -9.83 -31.96
N THR A 394 -5.40 -10.81 -31.43
CA THR A 394 -5.54 -12.23 -31.74
C THR A 394 -6.17 -12.94 -30.56
N THR A 395 -7.04 -13.90 -30.83
CA THR A 395 -7.76 -14.63 -29.79
C THR A 395 -7.63 -16.13 -29.98
N THR A 396 -7.23 -16.83 -28.93
CA THR A 396 -7.15 -18.31 -28.89
C THR A 396 -8.23 -18.84 -27.96
N THR A 397 -9.12 -19.69 -28.48
CA THR A 397 -10.13 -20.39 -27.67
C THR A 397 -9.53 -21.57 -26.93
N VAL A 398 -9.91 -21.72 -25.67
CA VAL A 398 -9.64 -22.92 -24.89
C VAL A 398 -10.97 -23.49 -24.41
N SER A 399 -11.27 -24.72 -24.82
CA SER A 399 -12.56 -25.39 -24.55
C SER A 399 -12.44 -26.57 -23.55
N SER A 400 -11.32 -26.64 -22.84
CA SER A 400 -11.06 -27.65 -21.82
C SER A 400 -10.18 -27.07 -20.71
N ALA A 401 -10.47 -27.41 -19.46
CA ALA A 401 -9.71 -26.94 -18.31
C ALA A 401 -8.22 -27.31 -18.43
N PRO A 402 -7.29 -26.34 -18.29
CA PRO A 402 -5.86 -26.62 -18.22
C PRO A 402 -5.54 -27.59 -17.08
N SER A 403 -4.60 -28.53 -17.31
CA SER A 403 -4.14 -29.41 -16.24
C SER A 403 -3.53 -28.61 -15.10
N GLY A 404 -3.84 -28.96 -13.85
CA GLY A 404 -3.26 -28.31 -12.68
C GLY A 404 -3.81 -26.90 -12.36
N TYR A 405 -4.98 -26.54 -12.90
CA TYR A 405 -5.65 -25.27 -12.59
C TYR A 405 -6.19 -25.19 -11.16
N SER A 406 -6.55 -26.33 -10.56
CA SER A 406 -7.09 -26.38 -9.21
C SER A 406 -6.09 -25.83 -8.20
N ALA A 407 -6.55 -24.90 -7.36
CA ALA A 407 -5.75 -24.25 -6.33
C ALA A 407 -6.48 -24.26 -4.98
N ALA A 408 -5.72 -24.14 -3.89
CA ALA A 408 -6.28 -24.03 -2.55
C ALA A 408 -6.87 -22.64 -2.32
N LYS A 409 -7.96 -22.57 -1.56
CA LYS A 409 -8.57 -21.30 -1.10
C LYS A 409 -8.06 -20.90 0.27
N MET A 410 -8.18 -19.62 0.59
CA MET A 410 -7.89 -19.09 1.92
C MET A 410 -9.10 -19.29 2.85
N PRO A 411 -8.89 -19.61 4.15
CA PRO A 411 -9.98 -19.90 5.08
C PRO A 411 -10.80 -18.66 5.48
N LEU A 412 -10.29 -17.45 5.22
CA LEU A 412 -10.92 -16.18 5.59
C LEU A 412 -11.53 -15.45 4.38
N ASP A 413 -11.78 -16.15 3.28
CA ASP A 413 -12.40 -15.59 2.08
C ASP A 413 -13.77 -14.98 2.43
N LEU A 414 -13.89 -13.67 2.23
CA LEU A 414 -15.12 -12.95 2.57
C LEU A 414 -16.25 -13.36 1.64
N THR A 415 -17.42 -13.64 2.20
CA THR A 415 -18.61 -13.99 1.42
C THR A 415 -19.37 -12.76 0.92
N THR A 416 -19.25 -11.64 1.65
CA THR A 416 -19.93 -10.36 1.38
C THR A 416 -18.95 -9.22 1.64
N ASP A 417 -19.02 -8.17 0.84
CA ASP A 417 -18.29 -6.92 1.07
C ASP A 417 -18.92 -6.07 2.20
N PHE A 418 -18.27 -4.96 2.53
CA PHE A 418 -18.71 -4.07 3.62
C PHE A 418 -19.63 -2.93 3.16
N GLY A 419 -19.99 -2.87 1.87
CA GLY A 419 -20.77 -1.78 1.28
C GLY A 419 -20.08 -0.43 1.41
N ILE A 420 -20.88 0.64 1.38
CA ILE A 420 -20.39 2.04 1.48
C ILE A 420 -21.26 2.92 2.40
N THR A 421 -22.34 2.39 2.99
CA THR A 421 -23.35 3.20 3.71
C THR A 421 -23.38 2.96 5.21
N LYS A 422 -22.51 2.10 5.73
CA LYS A 422 -22.43 1.74 7.16
C LYS A 422 -20.98 1.69 7.60
N SER A 423 -20.76 1.97 8.89
CA SER A 423 -19.45 1.81 9.52
C SER A 423 -18.90 0.41 9.31
N ILE A 424 -17.63 0.33 8.93
CA ILE A 424 -16.91 -0.92 8.71
C ILE A 424 -16.22 -1.33 10.02
N PRO A 425 -16.34 -2.60 10.45
CA PRO A 425 -15.71 -3.07 11.68
C PRO A 425 -14.20 -3.23 11.53
N ILE A 426 -13.46 -2.80 12.55
CA ILE A 426 -12.00 -2.96 12.65
C ILE A 426 -11.64 -4.46 12.64
N PRO A 427 -10.85 -4.95 11.66
CA PRO A 427 -10.36 -6.33 11.63
C PRO A 427 -9.30 -6.60 12.70
N THR A 428 -8.96 -7.88 12.87
CA THR A 428 -7.66 -8.30 13.41
C THR A 428 -6.70 -8.54 12.25
N ILE A 429 -5.39 -8.32 12.46
CA ILE A 429 -4.37 -8.69 11.47
C ILE A 429 -4.31 -10.22 11.37
N PRO A 430 -4.47 -10.82 10.17
CA PRO A 430 -4.40 -12.27 10.02
C PRO A 430 -2.96 -12.77 10.14
N THR A 431 -2.78 -14.09 10.23
CA THR A 431 -1.45 -14.72 10.24
C THR A 431 -1.28 -15.74 9.12
N THR A 432 -2.02 -15.56 8.03
CA THR A 432 -1.91 -16.33 6.80
C THR A 432 -2.42 -15.45 5.67
N PHE A 433 -1.63 -15.33 4.60
CA PHE A 433 -1.90 -14.41 3.49
C PHE A 433 -1.86 -15.11 2.12
N TYR A 434 -1.25 -16.29 2.05
CA TYR A 434 -1.20 -17.12 0.86
C TYR A 434 -1.22 -18.60 1.26
N PRO A 435 -1.89 -19.49 0.51
CA PRO A 435 -1.99 -20.90 0.87
C PRO A 435 -0.62 -21.58 1.07
N GLY A 436 -0.40 -22.13 2.26
CA GLY A 436 0.84 -22.84 2.62
C GLY A 436 2.02 -21.95 3.02
N ALA A 437 1.90 -20.63 2.88
CA ALA A 437 2.91 -19.68 3.37
C ALA A 437 2.63 -19.30 4.85
N THR A 438 3.70 -19.05 5.58
CA THR A 438 3.66 -18.46 6.93
C THR A 438 4.19 -17.04 6.88
N PRO A 439 3.66 -16.10 7.68
CA PRO A 439 4.19 -14.75 7.74
C PRO A 439 5.69 -14.72 8.07
N TYR A 440 6.43 -13.81 7.44
CA TYR A 440 7.87 -13.65 7.67
C TYR A 440 8.16 -13.19 9.11
N SER A 441 7.31 -12.32 9.64
CA SER A 441 7.44 -11.74 10.97
C SER A 441 6.22 -12.08 11.83
N ALA A 442 6.44 -12.59 13.04
CA ALA A 442 5.36 -12.78 14.00
C ALA A 442 4.79 -11.42 14.44
N LEU A 443 3.45 -11.36 14.58
CA LEU A 443 2.75 -10.22 15.18
C LEU A 443 3.42 -9.79 16.50
N MET A 444 3.54 -8.48 16.70
CA MET A 444 4.10 -7.88 17.92
C MET A 444 3.42 -8.40 19.20
N SER A 445 2.10 -8.57 19.17
CA SER A 445 1.32 -9.17 20.27
C SER A 445 1.71 -10.60 20.65
N LYS A 446 2.34 -11.35 19.73
CA LYS A 446 2.77 -12.74 19.93
C LYS A 446 4.27 -12.86 20.22
N GLN A 447 5.02 -11.77 20.21
CA GLN A 447 6.44 -11.79 20.58
C GLN A 447 6.59 -11.97 22.09
N SER A 448 7.47 -12.87 22.52
CA SER A 448 7.70 -13.17 23.94
C SER A 448 7.98 -11.89 24.76
N THR A 449 7.52 -11.85 26.01
CA THR A 449 7.58 -10.68 26.90
C THR A 449 8.96 -10.05 27.07
N LYS A 450 10.07 -10.76 26.78
CA LYS A 450 11.42 -10.16 26.74
C LYS A 450 11.70 -9.35 25.46
N ALA A 451 11.25 -9.82 24.30
CA ALA A 451 11.40 -9.12 23.02
C ALA A 451 10.37 -8.00 22.87
N ALA A 452 9.13 -8.24 23.32
CA ALA A 452 8.07 -7.23 23.37
C ALA A 452 8.40 -6.11 24.36
N LYS A 453 8.90 -6.38 25.58
CA LYS A 453 9.35 -5.31 26.51
C LYS A 453 10.61 -4.58 26.04
N ALA A 454 11.41 -5.20 25.18
CA ALA A 454 12.54 -4.56 24.52
C ALA A 454 12.13 -3.76 23.27
N ARG A 455 10.82 -3.59 22.98
CA ARG A 455 10.31 -2.74 21.87
C ARG A 455 9.08 -1.91 22.27
N ALA A 456 8.29 -2.36 23.22
CA ALA A 456 7.14 -1.70 23.80
C ALA A 456 7.52 -1.11 25.16
N VAL A 457 7.33 0.20 25.31
CA VAL A 457 7.54 0.88 26.59
C VAL A 457 6.32 0.64 27.47
N ASP A 458 6.43 -0.31 28.39
CA ASP A 458 5.42 -0.57 29.42
C ASP A 458 5.59 0.46 30.55
N MET A 459 4.68 1.45 30.64
CA MET A 459 4.60 2.36 31.79
C MET A 459 3.26 2.19 32.49
N SER A 460 3.17 1.16 33.33
CA SER A 460 2.23 1.14 34.45
C SER A 460 2.81 1.99 35.59
N ILE A 461 2.31 3.22 35.75
CA ILE A 461 2.52 3.98 36.98
C ILE A 461 1.43 3.55 37.97
N GLU A 462 1.85 2.81 39.00
CA GLU A 462 1.06 2.59 40.21
C GLU A 462 0.73 3.95 40.84
N THR A 463 -0.56 4.26 40.94
CA THR A 463 -1.07 5.34 41.80
C THR A 463 -0.80 4.98 43.27
N PRO A 464 -0.07 5.79 44.05
CA PRO A 464 -0.01 5.60 45.49
C PRO A 464 -1.37 5.96 46.09
N ALA A 465 -1.91 5.05 46.89
CA ALA A 465 -3.13 5.24 47.66
C ALA A 465 -3.04 6.50 48.55
N ALA A 466 -4.11 7.29 48.53
CA ALA A 466 -4.28 8.47 49.36
C ALA A 466 -4.37 8.06 50.85
N ALA A 467 -3.37 8.44 51.63
CA ALA A 467 -3.49 8.54 53.09
C ALA A 467 -4.03 9.94 53.42
N GLY A 468 -5.24 9.98 53.96
CA GLY A 468 -5.87 11.23 54.37
C GLY A 468 -5.20 11.83 55.60
N GLN A 469 -5.21 13.16 55.67
CA GLN A 469 -5.31 13.89 56.94
C GLN A 469 -5.77 15.35 56.73
N ALA A 470 -6.89 15.63 57.38
CA ALA A 470 -7.43 16.86 57.97
C ALA A 470 -6.99 18.27 57.49
N SER A 471 -8.02 19.08 57.25
CA SER A 471 -8.08 20.55 57.16
C SER A 471 -7.49 21.28 58.37
N PRO A 472 -7.22 22.60 58.23
CA PRO A 472 -8.17 23.55 58.82
C PRO A 472 -8.49 24.80 57.96
N GLU A 473 -9.35 25.62 58.54
CA GLU A 473 -10.26 26.64 58.02
C GLU A 473 -9.68 27.94 57.41
N SER A 474 -10.46 28.44 56.44
CA SER A 474 -10.87 29.82 56.06
C SER A 474 -10.04 31.07 56.42
N ALA A 475 -9.82 31.92 55.40
CA ALA A 475 -10.05 33.37 55.47
C ALA A 475 -10.39 33.93 54.07
N GLY A 476 -11.31 34.90 54.03
CA GLY A 476 -12.04 35.40 52.85
C GLY A 476 -11.32 36.39 51.90
N PRO A 477 -12.06 37.06 50.99
CA PRO A 477 -11.53 37.54 49.69
C PRO A 477 -11.39 39.07 49.53
N VAL A 478 -10.98 39.48 48.30
CA VAL A 478 -11.22 40.79 47.59
C VAL A 478 -10.01 41.77 47.56
N PRO A 479 -9.78 42.68 46.56
CA PRO A 479 -10.33 42.86 45.18
C PRO A 479 -9.30 43.03 44.02
N SER A 480 -9.89 43.00 42.82
CA SER A 480 -9.55 43.51 41.48
C SER A 480 -8.69 44.78 41.30
N GLY A 481 -7.92 44.82 40.20
CA GLY A 481 -7.43 46.05 39.57
C GLY A 481 -6.82 45.86 38.17
N THR A 482 -7.47 46.42 37.14
CA THR A 482 -6.94 46.89 35.83
C THR A 482 -7.72 48.18 35.47
N PRO A 483 -7.38 49.02 34.46
CA PRO A 483 -6.34 48.95 33.41
C PRO A 483 -5.55 50.27 33.16
N GLY A 484 -4.57 50.28 32.24
CA GLY A 484 -3.97 51.50 31.68
C GLY A 484 -2.86 51.25 30.61
N PRO A 485 -2.59 52.18 29.66
CA PRO A 485 -2.53 51.85 28.23
C PRO A 485 -1.16 51.93 27.52
N VAL A 486 -1.21 51.46 26.26
CA VAL A 486 -0.33 51.48 25.06
C VAL A 486 0.60 52.72 24.91
N PRO A 487 1.78 52.58 24.25
CA PRO A 487 1.88 53.10 22.88
C PRO A 487 2.68 52.24 21.87
N THR A 488 2.08 52.15 20.69
CA THR A 488 2.56 52.09 19.29
C THR A 488 4.06 52.13 18.96
N GLY A 489 4.44 51.35 17.94
CA GLY A 489 5.38 51.81 16.91
C GLY A 489 6.14 50.72 16.15
N GLY A 490 6.06 50.73 14.81
CA GLY A 490 7.19 50.28 13.96
C GLY A 490 6.90 49.27 12.85
N ASN A 491 6.35 49.75 11.73
CA ASN A 491 6.39 49.12 10.40
C ASN A 491 7.84 48.93 9.88
N ARG A 492 8.16 47.80 9.23
CA ARG A 492 8.69 47.69 7.83
C ARG A 492 9.13 46.25 7.44
N PRO A 493 9.29 45.94 6.13
CA PRO A 493 8.59 44.81 5.50
C PRO A 493 9.45 43.59 5.16
N SER A 494 8.74 42.47 4.95
CA SER A 494 9.23 41.21 4.39
C SER A 494 9.54 41.31 2.89
N ARG A 495 10.64 40.68 2.48
CA ARG A 495 11.00 40.44 1.07
C ARG A 495 10.29 39.16 0.60
N HIS A 496 9.57 39.27 -0.50
CA HIS A 496 9.05 38.12 -1.25
C HIS A 496 10.19 37.42 -2.01
N HIS A 497 10.28 36.09 -1.86
CA HIS A 497 10.92 35.21 -2.82
C HIS A 497 9.87 34.22 -3.32
N HIS A 498 9.68 34.21 -4.63
CA HIS A 498 8.80 33.31 -5.37
C HIS A 498 9.42 31.91 -5.43
N GLY A 499 8.76 30.93 -4.83
CA GLY A 499 8.93 29.51 -5.15
C GLY A 499 7.78 29.05 -6.02
N HIS A 500 8.07 28.60 -7.23
CA HIS A 500 7.11 27.94 -8.12
C HIS A 500 6.76 26.56 -7.56
N HIS A 501 5.51 26.37 -7.14
CA HIS A 501 4.92 25.06 -6.88
C HIS A 501 4.18 24.60 -8.12
N HIS A 502 4.64 23.50 -8.73
CA HIS A 502 3.82 22.70 -9.63
C HIS A 502 2.99 21.73 -8.79
N SER A 503 1.71 22.01 -8.67
CA SER A 503 0.71 21.10 -8.10
C SER A 503 0.11 20.24 -9.21
N HIS A 504 0.41 18.94 -9.22
CA HIS A 504 -0.37 17.97 -9.98
C HIS A 504 -1.69 17.70 -9.26
N HIS A 505 -2.80 18.14 -9.85
CA HIS A 505 -4.15 17.70 -9.49
C HIS A 505 -4.47 16.39 -10.21
N PRO A 506 -4.93 15.34 -9.52
CA PRO A 506 -5.60 14.23 -10.19
C PRO A 506 -7.05 14.65 -10.51
N HIS A 507 -7.39 14.62 -11.80
CA HIS A 507 -8.75 14.80 -12.29
C HIS A 507 -9.55 13.51 -12.05
N HIS A 508 -10.62 13.60 -11.26
CA HIS A 508 -11.63 12.55 -11.13
C HIS A 508 -12.47 12.46 -12.42
N SER A 509 -12.38 11.33 -13.13
CA SER A 509 -13.33 10.93 -14.16
C SER A 509 -14.58 10.33 -13.50
N ARG A 510 -15.73 10.94 -13.79
CA ARG A 510 -17.05 10.39 -13.45
C ARG A 510 -17.35 9.23 -14.41
N THR A 511 -17.65 8.05 -13.88
CA THR A 511 -18.33 6.99 -14.63
C THR A 511 -19.83 7.05 -14.33
N ALA A 512 -20.62 7.03 -15.40
CA ALA A 512 -22.05 6.77 -15.38
C ALA A 512 -22.31 5.58 -16.33
N ALA A 513 -23.20 4.70 -15.85
CA ALA A 513 -23.69 3.44 -16.44
C ALA A 513 -22.80 2.20 -16.30
#